data_AF-A0A418R2Y4-F1
#
_entry.id   AF-A0A418R2Y4-F1
#
_cell.length_a   1.000
_cell.length_b   1.000
_cell.length_c   1.000
_cell.angle_alpha   90.00
_cell.angle_beta   90.00
_cell.angle_gamma   90.00
#
_symmetry.space_group_name_H-M   'P 1'
#
loop_
_entity.id
_entity.type
_entity.pdbx_description
1 polymer ?
#
loop_
_entity_poly.entity_id
_entity_poly.type
_entity_poly.pdbx_seq_one_letter_code
_entity_poly.pdbx_strand_id
1 'polypeptide(L)' 'MRATLPKRNDYARRTVELLATQGKTYSKQQVYNIMTGRYHNADVAEAFISVVETEKKRVAALEARATKVTAA' A
#
# COMPACT_ATOMS: atom_id res chain seq x y z
N MET A 1 11.24 -31.03 -29.40
CA MET A 1 11.57 -30.42 -28.09
C MET A 1 10.32 -29.72 -27.55
N ARG A 2 9.71 -30.23 -26.48
CA ARG A 2 8.59 -29.53 -25.81
C ARG A 2 9.19 -28.36 -25.02
N ALA A 3 8.91 -27.13 -25.44
CA ALA A 3 9.26 -25.95 -24.67
C ALA A 3 8.62 -26.08 -23.28
N THR A 4 9.44 -26.18 -22.23
CA THR A 4 8.99 -26.06 -20.84
C THR A 4 8.40 -24.66 -20.68
N LEU A 5 7.07 -24.60 -20.56
CA LEU A 5 6.36 -23.37 -20.23
C LEU A 5 7.04 -22.71 -19.01
N PRO A 6 7.36 -21.40 -19.05
CA PRO A 6 7.96 -20.72 -17.92
C PRO A 6 7.06 -20.88 -16.70
N LYS A 7 7.68 -21.21 -15.56
CA LYS A 7 7.02 -21.44 -14.27
C LYS A 7 5.92 -20.40 -14.07
N ARG A 8 4.66 -20.84 -14.01
CA ARG A 8 3.48 -19.98 -13.84
C ARG A 8 3.78 -19.01 -12.69
N ASN A 9 3.80 -17.74 -13.03
CA ASN A 9 4.33 -16.72 -12.16
C ASN A 9 3.46 -16.60 -10.90
N ASP A 10 4.03 -16.97 -9.77
CA ASP A 10 3.31 -17.22 -8.53
C ASP A 10 3.30 -15.99 -7.61
N TYR A 11 3.28 -14.81 -8.23
CA TYR A 11 3.39 -13.54 -7.51
C TYR A 11 2.24 -13.35 -6.54
N ALA A 12 1.00 -13.67 -6.93
CA ALA A 12 -0.16 -13.49 -6.07
C ALA A 12 -0.04 -14.28 -4.77
N ARG A 13 0.33 -15.57 -4.83
CA ARG A 13 0.51 -16.40 -3.63
C ARG A 13 1.63 -15.86 -2.74
N ARG A 14 2.78 -15.53 -3.34
CA ARG A 14 3.92 -15.01 -2.61
C ARG A 14 3.63 -13.66 -1.94
N THR A 15 2.84 -12.80 -2.59
CA THR A 15 2.37 -11.54 -2.00
C THR A 15 1.47 -11.80 -0.79
N VAL A 16 0.56 -12.77 -0.86
CA VAL A 16 -0.29 -13.16 0.29
C VAL A 16 0.55 -13.71 1.45
N GLU A 17 1.52 -14.58 1.16
CA GLU A 17 2.44 -15.13 2.17
C GLU A 17 3.28 -14.01 2.85
N LEU A 18 3.79 -13.05 2.06
CA LEU A 18 4.56 -11.92 2.58
C LEU A 18 3.69 -10.95 3.39
N LEU A 19 2.43 -10.74 2.99
CA LEU A 19 1.48 -9.96 3.79
C LEU A 19 1.15 -10.67 5.11
N ALA A 20 0.98 -11.99 5.12
CA ALA A 20 0.71 -12.74 6.33
C ALA A 20 1.89 -12.73 7.32
N THR A 21 3.12 -12.78 6.81
CA THR A 21 4.33 -12.87 7.64
C THR A 21 4.90 -11.51 8.05
N GLN A 22 4.83 -10.51 7.17
CA GLN A 22 5.51 -9.22 7.34
C GLN A 22 4.55 -8.02 7.36
N GLY A 23 3.28 -8.21 6.99
CA GLY A 23 2.20 -7.23 7.05
C GLY A 23 2.63 -5.82 6.70
N LYS A 24 2.67 -4.94 7.72
CA LYS A 24 2.98 -3.51 7.59
C LYS A 24 4.35 -3.23 6.96
N THR A 25 5.37 -4.03 7.25
CA THR A 25 6.73 -3.84 6.71
C THR A 25 6.75 -4.09 5.21
N TYR A 26 6.12 -5.19 4.78
CA TYR A 26 6.02 -5.53 3.36
C TYR A 26 5.16 -4.50 2.61
N SER A 27 4.02 -4.08 3.16
CA SER A 27 3.18 -3.04 2.54
C SER A 27 3.94 -1.72 2.37
N LYS A 28 4.73 -1.27 3.35
CA LYS A 28 5.59 -0.09 3.22
C LYS A 28 6.61 -0.24 2.09
N GLN A 29 7.25 -1.40 1.99
CA GLN A 29 8.24 -1.65 0.95
C GLN A 29 7.62 -1.63 -0.45
N GLN A 30 6.41 -2.18 -0.62
CA GLN A 30 5.68 -2.10 -1.90
C GLN A 30 5.34 -0.66 -2.28
N VAL A 31 4.95 0.16 -1.31
CA VAL A 31 4.70 1.60 -1.53
C VAL A 31 5.97 2.32 -1.98
N TYR A 32 7.09 2.12 -1.28
CA TYR A 32 8.36 2.73 -1.69
C TYR A 32 8.81 2.27 -3.07
N ASN A 33 8.61 1.00 -3.39
CA ASN A 33 8.90 0.42 -4.69
C ASN A 33 8.09 1.07 -5.82
N ILE A 34 6.82 1.42 -5.57
CA ILE A 34 5.98 2.16 -6.51
C ILE A 34 6.47 3.61 -6.64
N MET A 35 6.70 4.30 -5.51
CA MET A 35 7.15 5.70 -5.50
C MET A 35 8.53 5.89 -6.16
N THR A 36 9.41 4.90 -6.05
CA THR A 36 10.74 4.92 -6.67
C THR A 36 10.73 4.45 -8.13
N GLY A 37 9.55 4.14 -8.68
CA GLY A 37 9.38 3.73 -10.07
C GLY A 37 9.86 2.30 -10.38
N ARG A 38 10.30 1.51 -9.39
CA ARG A 38 10.75 0.13 -9.60
C ARG A 38 9.63 -0.82 -10.02
N TYR A 39 8.39 -0.49 -9.66
CA TYR A 39 7.20 -1.25 -10.05
C TYR A 39 6.14 -0.31 -10.59
N HIS A 40 5.75 -0.51 -11.84
CA HIS A 40 4.65 0.22 -12.49
C HIS A 40 3.36 -0.58 -12.30
N ASN A 41 2.83 -0.58 -11.08
CA ASN A 41 1.50 -1.12 -10.82
C ASN A 41 0.57 0.04 -10.44
N ALA A 42 -0.04 0.62 -11.46
CA ALA A 42 -0.89 1.82 -11.35
C ALA A 42 -2.08 1.58 -10.40
N ASP A 43 -2.71 0.40 -10.47
CA ASP A 43 -3.87 0.05 -9.63
C ASP A 43 -3.50 0.04 -8.14
N VAL A 44 -2.32 -0.50 -7.81
CA VAL A 44 -1.83 -0.53 -6.41
C VAL A 44 -1.43 0.87 -5.95
N ALA A 45 -0.84 1.67 -6.84
CA ALA A 45 -0.51 3.07 -6.56
C ALA A 45 -1.77 3.89 -6.27
N GLU A 46 -2.80 3.73 -7.08
CA GLU A 46 -4.08 4.42 -6.95
C GLU A 46 -4.81 4.02 -5.68
N ALA A 47 -4.88 2.72 -5.39
CA ALA A 47 -5.43 2.21 -4.14
C ALA A 47 -4.69 2.77 -2.91
N PHE A 48 -3.35 2.84 -2.96
CA PHE A 48 -2.55 3.41 -1.89
C PHE A 48 -2.83 4.92 -1.71
N ILE A 49 -2.85 5.70 -2.78
CA ILE A 49 -3.14 7.13 -2.75
C ILE A 49 -4.53 7.39 -2.14
N SER A 50 -5.54 6.61 -2.52
CA SER A 50 -6.90 6.73 -1.99
C SER A 50 -6.97 6.55 -0.46
N VAL A 51 -6.24 5.56 0.07
CA VAL A 51 -6.14 5.32 1.52
C VAL A 51 -5.42 6.49 2.21
N VAL A 52 -4.32 6.97 1.65
CA VAL A 52 -3.56 8.10 2.21
C VAL A 52 -4.41 9.37 2.28
N GLU A 53 -5.15 9.70 1.21
CA GLU A 53 -6.02 10.88 1.18
C GLU A 53 -7.17 10.79 2.18
N THR A 54 -7.72 9.59 2.37
CA THR A 54 -8.75 9.36 3.40
C THR A 54 -8.18 9.58 4.81
N GLU A 55 -6.99 9.07 5.08
CA GLU A 55 -6.34 9.22 6.38
C GLU A 55 -5.97 10.68 6.67
N LYS A 56 -5.49 11.43 5.67
CA LYS A 56 -5.22 12.87 5.81
C LYS A 56 -6.47 13.65 6.21
N LYS A 57 -7.63 13.37 5.59
CA LYS A 57 -8.90 13.99 5.96
C LYS A 57 -9.30 13.64 7.40
N ARG A 58 -9.11 12.39 7.81
CA ARG A 58 -9.41 11.93 9.18
C ARG A 58 -8.54 12.66 10.22
N VAL A 59 -7.24 12.79 9.96
CA VAL A 59 -6.30 13.51 10.84
C VAL A 59 -6.68 14.99 10.93
N ALA A 60 -6.91 15.67 9.81
CA ALA A 60 -7.33 17.08 9.80
C ALA A 60 -8.64 17.31 10.58
N ALA A 61 -9.60 16.38 10.48
CA ALA A 61 -10.84 16.45 11.25
C ALA A 61 -10.61 16.25 12.76
N LEU A 62 -9.67 15.38 13.15
CA LEU A 62 -9.30 15.21 14.56
C LEU A 62 -8.57 16.43 15.11
N GLU A 63 -7.65 17.02 14.35
CA GLU A 63 -6.95 18.25 14.71
C GLU A 63 -7.94 19.40 14.91
N ALA A 64 -8.86 19.61 13.97
CA ALA A 64 -9.89 20.64 14.07
C ALA A 64 -10.80 20.46 15.31
N ARG A 65 -11.09 19.21 15.70
CA ARG A 65 -11.82 18.92 16.94
C ARG A 65 -10.99 19.22 18.19
N ALA A 66 -9.72 18.80 18.20
CA ALA A 66 -8.82 19.07 19.31
C ALA A 66 -8.67 20.57 19.56
N THR A 67 -8.46 21.38 18.50
CA THR A 67 -8.36 22.84 18.61
C THR A 67 -9.62 23.49 19.17
N LYS A 68 -10.81 22.99 18.81
CA LYS A 68 -12.08 23.50 19.37
C LYS A 68 -12.26 23.17 20.85
N VAL A 69 -11.79 22.02 21.31
CA VAL A 69 -11.87 21.61 22.73
C VAL A 69 -10.91 22.41 23.60
N THR A 70 -9.73 22.77 23.10
CA THR A 70 -8.74 23.57 23.85
C THR A 70 -9.02 25.07 23.87
N ALA A 71 -9.94 25.55 23.03
CA ALA A 71 -10.30 26.97 22.94
C ALA A 71 -11.60 27.34 23.68
N ALA A 72 -12.26 26.35 24.30
CA ALA A 72 -13.44 26.52 25.16
C ALA A 72 -13.04 26.37 26.63
#